data_AF-A0A835FEF0-F1
#
_entry.id   AF-A0A835FEF0-F1
#
_cell.length_a   1.000
_cell.length_b   1.000
_cell.length_c   1.000
_cell.angle_alpha   90.00
_cell.angle_beta   90.00
_cell.angle_gamma   90.00
#
_symmetry.space_group_name_H-M   'P 1'
#
loop_
_entity.id
_entity.type
_entity.pdbx_description
1 polymer ?
#
loop_
_entity_poly.entity_id
_entity_poly.type
_entity_poly.pdbx_seq_one_letter_code
_entity_poly.pdbx_strand_id
1 'polypeptide(L)'
;MAELADVPDVPQKTSSTYPAEKVTGTHDFEMENYSTLDRRFGVGRSLKSTPFTVGGYSWMIQFFPNGHSFDYCSYYMSTASACVSLAGTPVAATLATTMPKTKYTLSLVGRDSQPSRLWRATSPIRTYGWPHPNSWGIKLHYRKPLLRLFGCLDGNRLKIRCELTVFVFTAPSTTKGTSLALLAPLPELHGHLERVLGDRRGADVTFHVAGAAFRAHKVMLATRFPVFDAELC
;
A
#
# COMPACT_ATOMS: atom_id res chain seq x y z
N MET A 1 52.47 -34.13 -11.34
CA MET A 1 52.07 -33.65 -10.01
C MET A 1 51.96 -32.14 -10.10
N ALA A 2 50.75 -31.61 -10.24
CA ALA A 2 50.50 -30.17 -10.25
C ALA A 2 49.96 -29.78 -8.88
N GLU A 3 50.63 -28.83 -8.25
CA GLU A 3 50.36 -28.29 -6.92
C GLU A 3 49.06 -27.47 -6.97
N LEU A 4 48.05 -27.88 -6.21
CA LEU A 4 46.84 -27.08 -5.98
C LEU A 4 47.22 -25.93 -5.06
N ALA A 5 47.44 -24.75 -5.65
CA ALA A 5 47.62 -23.52 -4.89
C ALA A 5 46.35 -23.25 -4.06
N ASP A 6 46.53 -23.16 -2.75
CA ASP A 6 45.50 -22.83 -1.77
C ASP A 6 45.01 -21.40 -2.04
N VAL A 7 43.77 -21.25 -2.52
CA VAL A 7 43.15 -19.94 -2.74
C VAL A 7 42.69 -19.45 -1.38
N PRO A 8 43.25 -18.34 -0.84
CA PRO A 8 42.86 -17.86 0.47
C PRO A 8 41.38 -17.49 0.47
N ASP A 9 40.62 -18.09 1.37
CA ASP A 9 39.20 -17.78 1.61
C ASP A 9 39.11 -16.38 2.24
N VAL A 10 39.11 -15.36 1.39
CA VAL A 10 38.94 -13.97 1.82
C VAL A 10 37.49 -13.81 2.28
N PRO A 11 37.23 -13.43 3.55
CA PRO A 11 35.86 -13.32 4.05
C PRO A 11 35.06 -12.31 3.20
N GLN A 12 34.04 -12.81 2.50
CA GLN A 12 33.15 -11.97 1.72
C GLN A 12 32.25 -11.16 2.66
N LYS A 13 32.56 -9.87 2.79
CA LYS A 13 31.68 -8.91 3.45
C LYS A 13 30.59 -8.46 2.48
N THR A 14 29.34 -8.79 2.79
CA THR A 14 28.17 -8.23 2.11
C THR A 14 27.53 -7.16 3.00
N SER A 15 26.92 -6.15 2.37
CA SER A 15 26.16 -5.10 3.06
C SER A 15 24.94 -4.76 2.22
N SER A 16 23.80 -4.65 2.89
CA SER A 16 22.55 -4.16 2.32
C SER A 16 22.06 -2.97 3.15
N THR A 17 21.45 -2.01 2.48
CA THR A 17 20.81 -0.85 3.11
C THR A 17 19.34 -0.87 2.76
N TYR A 18 18.48 -0.58 3.74
CA TYR A 18 17.03 -0.52 3.57
C TYR A 18 16.59 0.95 3.56
N PRO A 19 16.28 1.54 2.39
CA PRO A 19 15.84 2.93 2.33
C PRO A 19 14.44 3.02 2.94
N ALA A 20 14.31 3.79 4.02
CA ALA A 20 13.04 4.14 4.62
C ALA A 20 12.81 5.64 4.40
N GLU A 21 11.90 5.97 3.47
CA GLU A 21 11.47 7.35 3.27
C GLU A 21 10.27 7.65 4.17
N LYS A 22 10.25 8.84 4.76
CA LYS A 22 9.16 9.32 5.60
C LYS A 22 8.54 10.56 4.97
N VAL A 23 7.29 10.46 4.57
CA VAL A 23 6.51 11.58 4.03
C VAL A 23 5.46 12.00 5.05
N THR A 24 5.48 13.24 5.51
CA THR A 24 4.50 13.79 6.44
C THR A 24 3.67 14.88 5.77
N GLY A 25 2.36 14.85 5.97
CA GLY A 25 1.43 15.86 5.50
C GLY A 25 0.39 16.22 6.55
N THR A 26 -0.19 17.42 6.44
CA THR A 26 -1.22 17.92 7.34
C THR A 26 -2.49 18.24 6.55
N HIS A 27 -3.64 17.84 7.09
CA HIS A 27 -4.95 18.11 6.49
C HIS A 27 -5.93 18.60 7.57
N ASP A 28 -6.59 19.73 7.30
CA ASP A 28 -7.62 20.29 8.18
C ASP A 28 -9.00 20.01 7.59
N PHE A 29 -9.83 19.28 8.34
CA PHE A 29 -11.22 19.06 8.02
C PHE A 29 -12.10 19.98 8.85
N GLU A 30 -12.63 21.01 8.20
CA GLU A 30 -13.53 22.01 8.80
C GLU A 30 -14.98 21.67 8.51
N MET A 31 -15.81 21.75 9.55
CA MET A 31 -17.24 21.52 9.50
C MET A 31 -17.95 22.80 9.90
N GLU A 32 -18.58 23.43 8.92
CA GLU A 32 -19.47 24.55 9.16
C GLU A 32 -20.84 24.04 9.65
N ASN A 33 -21.54 24.88 10.43
CA ASN A 33 -22.85 24.56 10.98
C ASN A 33 -22.89 23.26 11.80
N TYR A 34 -21.88 23.07 12.68
CA TYR A 34 -21.70 21.86 13.48
C TYR A 34 -22.97 21.44 14.24
N SER A 35 -23.71 22.39 14.82
CA SER A 35 -24.96 22.10 15.54
C SER A 35 -26.01 21.38 14.69
N THR A 36 -26.13 21.71 13.40
CA THR A 36 -27.06 21.08 12.46
C THR A 36 -26.58 19.69 12.08
N LEU A 37 -25.27 19.54 11.84
CA LEU A 37 -24.65 18.25 11.57
C LEU A 37 -24.83 17.30 12.75
N ASP A 38 -24.68 17.79 13.97
CA ASP A 38 -24.80 16.97 15.18
C ASP A 38 -26.20 16.36 15.34
N ARG A 39 -27.24 17.11 14.98
CA ARG A 39 -28.63 16.65 15.02
C ARG A 39 -29.01 15.72 13.86
N ARG A 40 -28.33 15.83 12.72
CA ARG A 40 -28.69 15.11 11.49
C ARG A 40 -28.20 13.67 11.47
N PHE A 41 -27.11 13.35 12.17
CA PHE A 41 -26.46 12.06 12.10
C PHE A 41 -26.82 11.19 13.30
N GLY A 42 -27.23 9.93 13.08
CA GLY A 42 -27.36 8.95 14.16
C GLY A 42 -26.00 8.38 14.59
N VAL A 43 -25.99 7.60 15.68
CA VAL A 43 -24.82 6.80 16.08
C VAL A 43 -24.39 5.89 14.93
N GLY A 44 -23.09 5.79 14.68
CA GLY A 44 -22.50 4.99 13.60
C GLY A 44 -22.57 5.62 12.21
N ARG A 45 -23.24 6.76 12.05
CA ARG A 45 -23.26 7.51 10.79
C ARG A 45 -22.09 8.50 10.76
N SER A 46 -21.35 8.53 9.65
CA SER A 46 -20.20 9.41 9.49
C SER A 46 -20.35 10.44 8.38
N LEU A 47 -19.66 11.56 8.60
CA LEU A 47 -19.24 12.52 7.59
C LEU A 47 -17.82 12.18 7.15
N LYS A 48 -17.52 12.49 5.89
CA LYS A 48 -16.26 12.17 5.24
C LYS A 48 -15.64 13.47 4.73
N SER A 49 -14.36 13.68 4.99
CA SER A 49 -13.61 14.76 4.35
C SER A 49 -13.47 14.49 2.85
N THR A 50 -13.12 15.53 2.10
CA THR A 50 -12.56 15.33 0.76
C THR A 50 -11.27 14.50 0.86
N PRO A 51 -10.97 13.65 -0.12
CA PRO A 51 -9.72 12.91 -0.14
C PRO A 51 -8.50 13.86 -0.20
N PHE A 52 -7.39 13.47 0.43
CA PHE A 52 -6.12 14.19 0.41
C PHE A 52 -4.95 13.22 0.24
N THR A 53 -3.87 13.67 -0.40
CA THR A 53 -2.76 12.79 -0.79
C THR A 53 -1.55 12.98 0.12
N VAL A 54 -1.02 11.88 0.66
CA VAL A 54 0.26 11.85 1.40
C VAL A 54 1.00 10.56 1.07
N GLY A 55 2.29 10.67 0.74
CA GLY A 55 3.14 9.52 0.43
C GLY A 55 2.69 8.71 -0.79
N GLY A 56 2.00 9.34 -1.76
CA GLY A 56 1.45 8.66 -2.94
C GLY A 56 0.11 7.95 -2.72
N TYR A 57 -0.42 7.99 -1.49
CA TYR A 57 -1.72 7.38 -1.15
C TYR A 57 -2.78 8.44 -0.90
N SER A 58 -4.02 8.11 -1.24
CA SER A 58 -5.20 8.95 -1.01
C SER A 58 -5.86 8.57 0.31
N TRP A 59 -6.09 9.55 1.17
CA TRP A 59 -6.59 9.41 2.54
C TRP A 59 -7.83 10.26 2.76
N MET A 60 -8.63 9.91 3.76
CA MET A 60 -9.77 10.69 4.19
C MET A 60 -10.01 10.60 5.69
N ILE A 61 -10.53 11.67 6.29
CA ILE A 61 -11.00 11.68 7.66
C ILE A 61 -12.47 11.25 7.67
N GLN A 62 -12.81 10.29 8.53
CA GLN A 62 -14.18 9.91 8.84
C GLN A 62 -14.54 10.43 10.23
N PHE A 63 -15.55 11.29 10.29
CA PHE A 63 -16.05 11.90 11.50
C PHE A 63 -17.43 11.37 11.86
N PHE A 64 -17.63 10.95 13.10
CA PHE A 64 -18.86 10.41 13.66
C PHE A 64 -19.35 11.36 14.76
N PRO A 65 -20.29 12.28 14.47
CA PRO A 65 -20.77 13.27 15.42
C PRO A 65 -21.34 12.65 16.71
N ASN A 66 -21.98 11.48 16.58
CA ASN A 66 -22.62 10.75 17.66
C ASN A 66 -21.90 9.44 18.00
N GLY A 67 -20.61 9.33 17.65
CA GLY A 67 -19.81 8.15 17.89
C GLY A 67 -19.98 7.06 16.83
N HIS A 68 -19.03 6.14 16.77
CA HIS A 68 -18.92 5.11 15.73
C HIS A 68 -19.78 3.87 15.99
N SER A 69 -20.02 3.51 17.25
CA SER A 69 -20.78 2.34 17.66
C SER A 69 -21.60 2.68 18.89
N PHE A 70 -22.62 1.88 19.17
CA PHE A 70 -23.46 1.96 20.37
C PHE A 70 -22.73 1.49 21.64
N ASP A 71 -21.46 1.87 21.80
CA ASP A 71 -20.73 1.60 23.03
C ASP A 71 -21.40 2.42 24.15
N TYR A 72 -21.40 1.92 25.38
CA TYR A 72 -22.09 2.54 26.53
C TYR A 72 -21.76 4.04 26.72
N CYS A 73 -20.54 4.46 26.35
CA CYS A 73 -20.07 5.84 26.40
C CYS A 73 -20.66 6.76 25.30
N SER A 74 -21.10 6.21 24.16
CA SER A 74 -21.68 7.00 23.05
C SER A 74 -23.08 7.52 23.38
N TYR A 75 -23.90 6.68 24.02
CA TYR A 75 -25.30 6.97 24.32
C TYR A 75 -25.46 7.99 25.45
N TYR A 76 -24.68 7.86 26.54
CA TYR A 76 -24.85 8.72 27.72
C TYR A 76 -23.98 9.99 27.73
N MET A 77 -22.87 10.02 26.99
CA MET A 77 -21.85 11.07 27.20
C MET A 77 -21.79 12.12 26.08
N SER A 78 -22.70 12.08 25.10
CA SER A 78 -22.68 12.97 23.93
C SER A 78 -21.26 13.06 23.34
N THR A 79 -20.71 11.90 22.96
CA THR A 79 -19.34 11.81 22.46
C THR A 79 -19.32 11.77 20.94
N ALA A 80 -18.34 12.47 20.37
CA ALA A 80 -18.03 12.38 18.95
C ALA A 80 -16.72 11.62 18.76
N SER A 81 -16.53 11.04 17.57
CA SER A 81 -15.25 10.42 17.25
C SER A 81 -14.78 10.65 15.82
N ALA A 82 -13.47 10.60 15.58
CA ALA A 82 -12.89 10.70 14.24
C ALA A 82 -11.78 9.67 14.03
N CYS A 83 -11.66 9.16 12.81
CA CYS A 83 -10.56 8.29 12.37
C CYS A 83 -10.09 8.65 10.96
N VAL A 84 -8.90 8.14 10.58
CA VAL A 84 -8.35 8.26 9.24
C VAL A 84 -8.55 6.93 8.51
N SER A 85 -8.85 7.00 7.22
CA SER A 85 -9.01 5.83 6.36
C SER A 85 -8.42 6.05 4.97
N LEU A 86 -8.06 4.97 4.30
CA LEU A 86 -7.63 5.02 2.90
C LEU A 86 -8.84 5.32 1.99
N ALA A 87 -8.71 6.30 1.11
CA ALA A 87 -9.76 6.72 0.18
C ALA A 87 -9.59 5.99 -1.16
N GLY A 88 -10.46 5.00 -1.43
CA GLY A 88 -10.48 4.22 -2.66
C GLY A 88 -10.82 2.75 -2.42
N THR A 89 -11.37 2.07 -3.44
CA THR A 89 -11.49 0.61 -3.46
C THR A 89 -10.13 -0.02 -3.83
N PRO A 90 -9.83 -1.25 -3.39
CA PRO A 90 -8.54 -1.92 -3.61
C PRO A 90 -8.15 -2.13 -5.10
N VAL A 91 -8.96 -1.70 -6.06
CA VAL A 91 -8.73 -1.88 -7.50
C VAL A 91 -7.55 -1.04 -8.02
N ALA A 92 -7.23 0.09 -7.38
CA ALA A 92 -5.99 0.84 -7.67
C ALA A 92 -4.80 0.34 -6.82
N ALA A 93 -5.05 -0.38 -5.72
CA ALA A 93 -4.01 -1.02 -4.92
C ALA A 93 -3.37 -2.23 -5.65
N THR A 94 -3.98 -2.69 -6.75
CA THR A 94 -3.38 -3.66 -7.68
C THR A 94 -2.10 -3.13 -8.35
N LEU A 95 -1.86 -1.82 -8.35
CA LEU A 95 -0.61 -1.19 -8.81
C LEU A 95 0.31 -0.75 -7.66
N ALA A 96 -0.19 -0.70 -6.42
CA ALA A 96 0.63 -0.43 -5.25
C ALA A 96 1.14 -1.76 -4.70
N THR A 97 2.33 -2.18 -5.12
CA THR A 97 3.00 -3.43 -4.71
C THR A 97 3.29 -3.51 -3.21
N THR A 98 2.96 -2.47 -2.42
CA THR A 98 3.27 -2.37 -1.00
C THR A 98 2.17 -1.64 -0.24
N MET A 99 1.70 -2.25 0.86
CA MET A 99 0.76 -1.62 1.79
C MET A 99 1.45 -0.49 2.56
N PRO A 100 0.85 0.72 2.65
CA PRO A 100 1.44 1.82 3.39
C PRO A 100 1.44 1.53 4.88
N LYS A 101 2.61 1.61 5.53
CA LYS A 101 2.69 1.73 6.99
C LYS A 101 2.59 3.21 7.32
N THR A 102 1.67 3.58 8.19
CA THR A 102 1.42 4.98 8.51
C THR A 102 1.20 5.20 10.00
N LYS A 103 1.45 6.43 10.42
CA LYS A 103 1.14 6.96 11.75
C LYS A 103 0.37 8.25 11.54
N TYR A 104 -0.69 8.47 12.31
CA TYR A 104 -1.40 9.74 12.25
C TYR A 104 -1.69 10.30 13.64
N THR A 105 -1.86 11.62 13.69
CA THR A 105 -2.32 12.35 14.85
C THR A 105 -3.56 13.13 14.47
N LEU A 106 -4.67 12.86 15.13
CA LEU A 106 -5.89 13.67 15.04
C LEU A 106 -5.96 14.61 16.23
N SER A 107 -6.32 15.86 15.98
CA SER A 107 -6.56 16.85 17.04
C SER A 107 -7.70 17.78 16.70
N LEU A 108 -8.41 18.25 17.72
CA LEU A 108 -9.28 19.41 17.56
C LEU A 108 -8.44 20.67 17.47
N VAL A 109 -8.85 21.63 16.63
CA VAL A 109 -8.18 22.91 16.50
C VAL A 109 -8.96 23.97 17.27
N GLY A 110 -8.25 24.71 18.13
CA GLY A 110 -8.83 25.83 18.89
C GLY A 110 -8.95 27.10 18.04
N ARG A 111 -9.54 28.15 18.62
CA ARG A 111 -9.67 29.49 17.99
C ARG A 111 -8.34 30.06 17.49
N ASP A 112 -7.25 29.73 18.17
CA ASP A 112 -5.89 30.18 17.86
C ASP A 112 -5.27 29.43 16.66
N SER A 113 -6.06 28.58 15.98
CA SER A 113 -5.60 27.70 14.90
C SER A 113 -4.53 26.68 15.36
N GLN A 114 -4.38 26.49 16.66
CA GLN A 114 -3.46 25.52 17.24
C GLN A 114 -4.18 24.21 17.58
N PRO A 115 -3.49 23.06 17.42
CA PRO A 115 -4.03 21.78 17.81
C PRO A 115 -4.14 21.67 19.33
N SER A 116 -5.34 21.42 19.83
CA SER A 116 -5.65 21.19 21.23
C SER A 116 -4.75 20.11 21.82
N ARG A 117 -4.27 20.34 23.03
CA ARG A 117 -3.50 19.36 23.81
C ARG A 117 -4.41 18.33 24.47
N LEU A 118 -5.65 18.69 24.76
CA LEU A 118 -6.62 17.85 25.46
C LEU A 118 -7.27 16.84 24.54
N TRP A 119 -7.63 17.27 23.33
CA TRP A 119 -8.22 16.38 22.32
C TRP A 119 -7.24 16.16 21.20
N ARG A 120 -6.30 15.27 21.50
CA ARG A 120 -5.30 14.77 20.58
C ARG A 120 -5.20 13.27 20.73
N ALA A 121 -5.23 12.56 19.62
CA ALA A 121 -5.11 11.12 19.56
C ALA A 121 -4.07 10.76 18.51
N THR A 122 -3.01 10.08 18.93
CA THR A 122 -1.94 9.63 18.05
C THR A 122 -2.03 8.13 17.89
N SER A 123 -2.10 7.64 16.66
CA SER A 123 -2.07 6.22 16.39
C SER A 123 -0.66 5.65 16.58
N PRO A 124 -0.52 4.38 16.95
CA PRO A 124 0.70 3.63 16.65
C PRO A 124 0.88 3.51 15.13
N ILE A 125 2.05 3.06 14.69
CA ILE A 125 2.28 2.72 13.28
C ILE A 125 1.35 1.55 12.92
N ARG A 126 0.61 1.69 11.83
CA ARG A 126 -0.36 0.70 11.32
C ARG A 126 -0.17 0.52 9.83
N THR A 127 -0.35 -0.72 9.36
CA THR A 127 -0.42 -1.04 7.94
C THR A 127 -1.86 -0.89 7.49
N TYR A 128 -2.11 -0.07 6.47
CA TYR A 128 -3.44 0.10 5.88
C TYR A 128 -3.55 -0.70 4.59
N GLY A 129 -4.69 -1.37 4.39
CA GLY A 129 -4.93 -2.26 3.25
C GLY A 129 -5.22 -3.70 3.67
N TRP A 130 -5.61 -4.52 2.70
CA TRP A 130 -6.03 -5.90 2.91
C TRP A 130 -4.92 -6.74 3.59
N PRO A 131 -5.20 -7.53 4.63
CA PRO A 131 -6.52 -7.96 5.12
C PRO A 131 -7.16 -7.02 6.16
N HIS A 132 -6.55 -5.88 6.49
CA HIS A 132 -7.06 -4.98 7.51
C HIS A 132 -8.07 -3.97 6.92
N PRO A 133 -9.17 -3.68 7.61
CA PRO A 133 -10.14 -2.68 7.16
C PRO A 133 -9.49 -1.32 6.91
N ASN A 134 -9.99 -0.62 5.89
CA ASN A 134 -9.48 0.68 5.44
C ASN A 134 -9.45 1.76 6.54
N SER A 135 -10.10 1.54 7.68
CA SER A 135 -10.05 2.37 8.89
C SER A 135 -9.52 1.54 10.08
N TRP A 136 -8.20 1.46 10.24
CA TRP A 136 -7.58 0.80 11.40
C TRP A 136 -6.71 1.79 12.18
N GLY A 137 -7.18 2.22 13.36
CA GLY A 137 -6.38 3.11 14.20
C GLY A 137 -7.11 3.63 15.44
N ILE A 138 -6.41 4.46 16.22
CA ILE A 138 -6.96 5.13 17.39
C ILE A 138 -7.94 6.21 16.94
N LYS A 139 -9.16 6.16 17.47
CA LYS A 139 -10.16 7.20 17.26
C LYS A 139 -9.86 8.38 18.19
N LEU A 140 -9.95 9.60 17.67
CA LEU A 140 -10.05 10.78 18.51
C LEU A 140 -11.44 10.77 19.14
N HIS A 141 -11.54 10.77 20.47
CA HIS A 141 -12.80 10.89 21.20
C HIS A 141 -12.82 12.20 21.98
N TYR A 142 -13.97 12.87 21.99
CA TYR A 142 -14.17 14.05 22.82
C TYR A 142 -15.64 14.20 23.20
N ARG A 143 -15.87 14.95 24.29
CA ARG A 143 -17.21 15.25 24.80
C ARG A 143 -17.68 16.58 24.21
N LYS A 144 -18.86 16.60 23.59
CA LYS A 144 -19.43 17.79 22.95
C LYS A 144 -19.62 18.99 23.89
N PRO A 145 -20.09 18.83 25.14
CA PRO A 145 -20.31 19.98 26.03
C PRO A 145 -19.02 20.78 26.30
N LEU A 146 -17.86 20.13 26.20
CA LEU A 146 -16.57 20.76 26.47
C LEU A 146 -16.04 21.56 25.28
N LEU A 147 -16.55 21.36 24.05
CA LEU A 147 -16.02 22.02 22.86
C LEU A 147 -16.00 23.55 22.97
N ARG A 148 -17.08 24.13 23.51
CA ARG A 148 -17.18 25.59 23.71
C ARG A 148 -16.28 26.06 24.84
N LEU A 149 -16.25 25.33 25.95
CA LEU A 149 -15.43 25.63 27.13
C LEU A 149 -13.95 25.77 26.79
N PHE A 150 -13.45 24.94 25.87
CA PHE A 150 -12.05 24.92 25.46
C PHE A 150 -11.81 25.57 24.08
N GLY A 151 -12.77 26.35 23.59
CA GLY A 151 -12.61 27.17 22.38
C GLY A 151 -12.38 26.39 21.08
N CYS A 152 -12.80 25.12 21.02
CA CYS A 152 -12.71 24.27 19.82
C CYS A 152 -13.98 24.31 18.95
N LEU A 153 -15.03 24.99 19.42
CA LEU A 153 -16.22 25.30 18.64
C LEU A 153 -16.39 26.81 18.60
N ASP A 154 -15.91 27.42 17.52
CA ASP A 154 -15.94 28.87 17.29
C ASP A 154 -16.91 29.19 16.15
N GLY A 155 -17.83 30.14 16.35
CA GLY A 155 -18.80 30.52 15.30
C GLY A 155 -19.61 29.35 14.71
N ASN A 156 -19.87 28.29 15.49
CA ASN A 156 -20.50 27.04 15.03
C ASN A 156 -19.67 26.23 13.99
N ARG A 157 -18.36 26.48 13.94
CA ARG A 157 -17.38 25.77 13.13
C ARG A 157 -16.53 24.88 14.01
N LEU A 158 -16.35 23.63 13.58
CA LEU A 158 -15.49 22.67 14.23
C LEU A 158 -14.40 22.25 13.25
N LYS A 159 -13.15 22.20 13.71
CA LYS A 159 -12.01 21.83 12.87
C LYS A 159 -11.23 20.67 13.48
N ILE A 160 -11.00 19.65 12.66
CA ILE A 160 -10.19 18.48 13.00
C ILE A 160 -8.93 18.52 12.13
N ARG A 161 -7.77 18.60 12.77
CA ARG A 161 -6.47 18.52 12.09
C ARG A 161 -5.95 17.10 12.14
N CYS A 162 -5.57 16.58 10.98
CA CYS A 162 -4.85 15.33 10.80
C CYS A 162 -3.41 15.61 10.39
N GLU A 163 -2.45 15.20 11.21
CA GLU A 163 -1.05 15.08 10.82
C GLU A 163 -0.78 13.62 10.47
N LEU A 164 -0.52 13.32 9.21
CA LEU A 164 -0.34 11.97 8.70
C LEU A 164 1.11 11.77 8.25
N THR A 165 1.71 10.68 8.67
CA THR A 165 3.03 10.24 8.24
C THR A 165 2.92 8.89 7.56
N VAL A 166 3.44 8.79 6.34
CA VAL A 166 3.56 7.56 5.57
C VAL A 166 5.02 7.14 5.52
N PHE A 167 5.28 5.88 5.85
CA PHE A 167 6.59 5.26 5.73
C PHE A 167 6.61 4.46 4.42
N VAL A 168 7.37 4.96 3.45
CA VAL A 168 7.55 4.33 2.15
C VAL A 168 8.80 3.47 2.24
N PHE A 169 8.64 2.18 2.00
CA PHE A 169 9.74 1.23 1.98
C PHE A 169 9.96 0.75 0.56
N THR A 170 11.08 1.14 -0.02
CA THR A 170 11.55 0.58 -1.28
C THR A 170 12.34 -0.68 -0.99
N ALA A 171 12.20 -1.71 -1.83
CA ALA A 171 13.02 -2.92 -1.71
C ALA A 171 14.51 -2.53 -1.63
N PRO A 172 15.30 -3.17 -0.74
CA PRO A 172 16.71 -2.83 -0.61
C PRO A 172 17.40 -3.08 -1.95
N SER A 173 18.05 -2.05 -2.50
CA SER A 173 18.96 -2.26 -3.61
C SER A 173 20.18 -3.00 -3.06
N THR A 174 20.40 -4.24 -3.49
CA THR A 174 21.65 -4.94 -3.21
C THR A 174 22.77 -4.12 -3.83
N THR A 175 23.61 -3.48 -3.01
CA THR A 175 24.90 -2.97 -3.49
C THR A 175 25.60 -4.15 -4.14
N LYS A 176 26.01 -3.99 -5.41
CA LYS A 176 26.80 -4.98 -6.14
C LYS A 176 28.07 -5.28 -5.35
N GLY A 177 28.00 -6.22 -4.40
CA GLY A 177 29.16 -7.04 -4.09
C GLY A 177 29.55 -7.68 -5.40
N THR A 178 30.84 -7.67 -5.70
CA THR A 178 31.43 -8.31 -6.89
C THR A 178 31.14 -9.81 -6.82
N SER A 179 29.90 -10.17 -7.17
CA SER A 179 29.45 -11.53 -7.28
C SER A 179 29.99 -12.03 -8.62
N LEU A 180 30.60 -13.21 -8.59
CA LEU A 180 31.05 -13.97 -9.76
C LEU A 180 29.93 -14.27 -10.78
N ALA A 181 28.70 -13.82 -10.53
CA ALA A 181 27.55 -13.86 -11.43
C ALA A 181 27.78 -13.17 -12.80
N LEU A 182 28.83 -12.35 -12.96
CA LEU A 182 29.23 -11.82 -14.29
C LEU A 182 29.72 -12.89 -15.26
N LEU A 183 29.97 -14.13 -14.81
CA LEU A 183 30.36 -15.26 -15.66
C LEU A 183 29.17 -16.10 -16.16
N ALA A 184 27.96 -15.88 -15.63
CA ALA A 184 26.77 -16.57 -16.11
C ALA A 184 26.17 -15.79 -17.29
N PRO A 185 25.96 -16.41 -18.47
CA PRO A 185 25.28 -15.75 -19.57
C PRO A 185 23.88 -15.32 -19.10
N LEU A 186 23.49 -14.11 -19.49
CA LEU A 186 22.17 -13.56 -19.21
C LEU A 186 21.10 -14.56 -19.68
N PRO A 187 20.05 -14.85 -18.90
CA PRO A 187 19.02 -15.80 -19.33
C PRO A 187 18.24 -15.23 -20.53
N GLU A 188 18.67 -15.61 -21.74
CA GLU A 188 18.04 -15.23 -23.01
C GLU A 188 17.34 -16.44 -23.65
N LEU A 189 16.20 -16.82 -23.07
CA LEU A 189 15.44 -17.97 -23.54
C LEU A 189 15.00 -17.82 -25.01
N HIS A 190 14.64 -16.61 -25.43
CA HIS A 190 14.14 -16.35 -26.78
C HIS A 190 15.17 -16.73 -27.86
N GLY A 191 16.39 -16.15 -27.81
CA GLY A 191 17.46 -16.48 -28.75
C GLY A 191 17.92 -17.95 -28.67
N HIS A 192 17.80 -18.58 -27.50
CA HIS A 192 18.06 -20.02 -27.36
C HIS A 192 17.02 -20.88 -28.09
N LEU A 193 15.73 -20.54 -27.99
CA LEU A 193 14.67 -21.26 -28.68
C LEU A 193 14.69 -21.03 -30.19
N GLU A 194 15.03 -19.82 -30.65
CA GLU A 194 15.23 -19.55 -32.08
C GLU A 194 16.35 -20.40 -32.68
N ARG A 195 17.48 -20.55 -31.98
CA ARG A 195 18.56 -21.44 -32.41
C ARG A 195 18.12 -22.90 -32.46
N VAL A 196 17.38 -23.39 -31.48
CA VAL A 196 16.86 -24.77 -31.48
C VAL A 196 15.92 -25.02 -32.66
N LEU A 197 15.09 -24.04 -33.01
CA LEU A 197 14.20 -24.11 -34.19
C LEU A 197 14.99 -24.06 -35.50
N GLY A 198 15.98 -23.16 -35.62
CA GLY A 198 16.82 -23.01 -36.81
C GLY A 198 17.72 -24.22 -37.06
N ASP A 199 18.39 -24.73 -36.01
CA ASP A 199 19.30 -25.86 -36.08
C ASP A 199 18.58 -27.20 -36.23
N ARG A 200 17.25 -27.23 -36.03
CA ARG A 200 16.39 -28.43 -36.08
C ARG A 200 16.83 -29.55 -35.15
N ARG A 201 17.61 -29.24 -34.11
CA ARG A 201 18.11 -30.20 -33.11
C ARG A 201 16.95 -30.66 -32.23
N GLY A 202 16.80 -31.97 -32.07
CA GLY A 202 15.73 -32.55 -31.24
C GLY A 202 14.33 -32.49 -31.84
N ALA A 203 14.19 -32.17 -33.14
CA ALA A 203 12.90 -32.19 -33.80
C ALA A 203 12.34 -33.62 -33.88
N ASP A 204 11.14 -33.80 -33.36
CA ASP A 204 10.42 -35.07 -33.13
C ASP A 204 9.15 -35.21 -33.99
N VAL A 205 8.84 -34.21 -34.82
CA VAL A 205 7.76 -34.25 -35.81
C VAL A 205 8.18 -33.59 -37.13
N THR A 206 7.61 -34.05 -38.25
CA THR A 206 7.81 -33.44 -39.58
C THR A 206 6.46 -33.26 -40.28
N PHE A 207 6.17 -32.03 -40.71
CA PHE A 207 4.98 -31.68 -41.48
C PHE A 207 5.32 -31.57 -42.96
N HIS A 208 4.48 -32.14 -43.82
CA HIS A 208 4.57 -31.97 -45.26
C HIS A 208 3.51 -30.97 -45.72
N VAL A 209 3.94 -29.79 -46.17
CA VAL A 209 3.05 -28.71 -46.60
C VAL A 209 3.41 -28.31 -48.02
N ALA A 210 2.48 -28.46 -48.96
CA ALA A 210 2.65 -28.12 -50.37
C ALA A 210 3.94 -28.71 -51.01
N GLY A 211 4.30 -29.94 -50.63
CA GLY A 211 5.49 -30.64 -51.13
C GLY A 211 6.80 -30.31 -50.40
N ALA A 212 6.80 -29.39 -49.43
CA ALA A 212 7.95 -29.08 -48.60
C ALA A 212 7.84 -29.73 -47.20
N ALA A 213 8.97 -30.21 -46.67
CA ALA A 213 9.05 -30.85 -45.36
C ALA A 213 9.56 -29.87 -44.28
N PHE A 214 8.81 -29.73 -43.19
CA PHE A 214 9.10 -28.84 -42.06
C PHE A 214 9.26 -29.65 -40.78
N ARG A 215 10.48 -29.69 -40.23
CA ARG A 215 10.77 -30.35 -38.95
C ARG A 215 10.45 -29.41 -37.79
N ALA A 216 9.80 -29.91 -36.76
CA ALA A 216 9.39 -29.14 -35.59
C ALA A 216 9.42 -29.98 -34.31
N HIS A 217 9.02 -29.36 -33.20
CA HIS A 217 9.04 -29.95 -31.85
C HIS A 217 7.61 -30.03 -31.30
N LYS A 218 7.11 -31.24 -31.03
CA LYS A 218 5.74 -31.50 -30.56
C LYS A 218 5.39 -30.68 -29.34
N VAL A 219 6.27 -30.68 -28.33
CA VAL A 219 6.05 -29.94 -27.07
C VAL A 219 5.87 -28.43 -27.30
N MET A 220 6.61 -27.84 -28.25
CA MET A 220 6.51 -26.42 -28.55
C MET A 220 5.19 -26.07 -29.25
N LEU A 221 4.73 -26.95 -30.14
CA LEU A 221 3.48 -26.79 -30.87
C LEU A 221 2.27 -26.99 -29.95
N ALA A 222 2.29 -28.06 -29.15
CA ALA A 222 1.26 -28.38 -28.17
C ALA A 222 1.07 -27.24 -27.15
N THR A 223 2.17 -26.69 -26.64
CA THR A 223 2.12 -25.55 -25.68
C THR A 223 1.48 -24.30 -26.29
N ARG A 224 1.55 -24.12 -27.61
CA ARG A 224 1.07 -22.90 -28.30
C ARG A 224 -0.30 -23.07 -28.92
N PHE A 225 -0.69 -24.28 -29.29
CA PHE A 225 -1.92 -24.54 -30.03
C PHE A 225 -2.61 -25.82 -29.51
N PRO A 226 -3.85 -25.72 -29.03
CA PRO A 226 -4.60 -26.87 -28.50
C PRO A 226 -4.80 -27.99 -29.52
N VAL A 227 -4.92 -27.65 -30.80
CA VAL A 227 -5.07 -28.62 -31.89
C VAL A 227 -3.85 -29.54 -31.98
N PHE A 228 -2.64 -28.98 -31.85
CA PHE A 228 -1.42 -29.79 -31.87
C PHE A 228 -1.17 -30.54 -30.57
N ASP A 229 -1.69 -30.08 -29.44
CA ASP A 229 -1.67 -30.87 -28.21
C ASP A 229 -2.55 -32.12 -28.35
N ALA A 230 -3.76 -31.97 -28.92
CA ALA A 230 -4.67 -33.09 -29.16
C ALA A 230 -4.18 -34.08 -30.22
N GLU A 231 -3.43 -33.62 -31.23
CA GLU A 231 -3.01 -34.44 -32.37
C GLU A 231 -1.60 -35.04 -32.25
N LEU A 232 -0.72 -34.47 -31.43
CA LEU A 232 0.71 -34.84 -31.40
C LEU A 232 1.19 -35.42 -30.06
N CYS A 233 0.44 -35.23 -28.97
CA CYS A 233 0.68 -35.82 -27.65
C CYS A 233 -0.12 -37.12 -27.49
#